data_AF-A0A534Q3H1-F1
#
_entry.id   AF-A0A534Q3H1-F1
#
_cell.length_a   1.000
_cell.length_b   1.000
_cell.length_c   1.000
_cell.angle_alpha   90.00
_cell.angle_beta   90.00
_cell.angle_gamma   90.00
#
_symmetry.space_group_name_H-M   'P 1'
#
loop_
_entity.id
_entity.type
_entity.pdbx_description
1 polymer ?
#
loop_
_entity_poly.entity_id
_entity_poly.type
_entity_poly.pdbx_seq_one_letter_code
_entity_poly.pdbx_strand_id
1 'polypeptide(L)'
;MVSWVALCIDNLMFLWMPYRTVPEDPGDVAFVGRTFATALFKFIVLVAILGATLAIGNVALSLSGSRVVAVAAPLFCLLSACVYGTAAVASAFRRYDVARHAPV
;
A
#
# COMPACT_ATOMS: atom_id res chain seq x y z
N MET A 1 4.94 10.00 1.92
CA MET A 1 4.00 9.79 0.80
C MET A 1 4.00 8.34 0.34
N VAL A 2 5.14 7.76 -0.05
CA VAL A 2 5.23 6.32 -0.40
C VAL A 2 4.69 5.40 0.71
N SER A 3 5.09 5.63 1.96
CA SER A 3 4.58 4.88 3.11
C SER A 3 3.06 5.03 3.32
N TRP A 4 2.47 6.15 2.91
CA TRP A 4 1.04 6.40 3.03
C TRP A 4 0.25 5.63 1.96
N VAL A 5 0.76 5.58 0.73
CA VAL A 5 0.20 4.74 -0.34
C VAL A 5 0.27 3.26 0.04
N ALA A 6 1.41 2.80 0.57
CA ALA A 6 1.56 1.44 1.09
C ALA A 6 0.55 1.14 2.21
N LEU A 7 0.35 2.09 3.12
CA LEU A 7 -0.62 1.97 4.21
C LEU A 7 -2.07 1.94 3.70
N CYS A 8 -2.41 2.69 2.64
CA CYS A 8 -3.73 2.61 2.01
C CYS A 8 -3.97 1.24 1.35
N ILE A 9 -2.96 0.69 0.67
CA ILE A 9 -3.01 -0.65 0.07
C ILE A 9 -3.17 -1.71 1.16
N ASP A 10 -2.43 -1.61 2.26
CA ASP A 10 -2.55 -2.50 3.42
C ASP A 10 -3.97 -2.49 4.01
N ASN A 11 -4.55 -1.30 4.19
CA ASN A 11 -5.91 -1.19 4.71
C ASN A 11 -6.94 -1.77 3.73
N LEU A 12 -6.79 -1.55 2.42
CA LEU A 12 -7.64 -2.17 1.41
C LEU A 12 -7.53 -3.69 1.42
N MET A 13 -6.31 -4.23 1.53
CA MET A 13 -6.09 -5.68 1.63
C MET A 13 -6.69 -6.25 2.89
N PHE A 14 -6.55 -5.59 4.04
CA PHE A 14 -7.17 -6.03 5.29
C PHE A 14 -8.71 -6.01 5.21
N LEU A 15 -9.29 -4.98 4.60
CA LEU A 15 -10.74 -4.90 4.38
C LEU A 15 -11.26 -5.99 3.44
N TRP A 16 -10.44 -6.43 2.47
CA TRP A 16 -10.79 -7.53 1.56
C TRP A 16 -10.47 -8.92 2.11
N MET A 17 -9.46 -9.04 2.95
CA MET A 17 -9.07 -10.27 3.63
C MET A 17 -8.88 -9.95 5.11
N PRO A 18 -9.94 -10.05 5.93
CA PRO A 18 -9.88 -9.78 7.36
C PRO A 18 -9.17 -10.93 8.07
N TYR A 19 -7.85 -11.00 7.94
CA TYR A 19 -7.04 -11.97 8.64
C TYR A 19 -6.74 -11.45 10.04
N ARG A 20 -7.25 -12.13 11.08
CA ARG A 20 -6.81 -11.88 12.45
C ARG A 20 -5.37 -12.38 12.61
N THR A 21 -4.43 -11.46 12.80
CA THR A 21 -3.09 -11.80 13.30
C THR A 21 -3.11 -11.94 14.82
N VAL A 22 -4.08 -12.66 15.37
CA VAL A 22 -4.10 -13.01 16.79
C VAL A 22 -3.57 -14.44 16.88
N PRO A 23 -2.41 -14.67 17.55
CA PRO A 23 -1.92 -16.03 17.75
C PRO A 23 -2.89 -16.76 18.67
N GLU A 24 -3.57 -17.79 18.16
CA GLU A 24 -4.35 -18.71 18.98
C GLU A 24 -3.44 -19.64 19.79
N ASP A 25 -2.24 -19.97 19.27
CA ASP A 25 -1.26 -20.83 19.94
C ASP A 25 0.18 -20.30 19.84
N PRO A 26 0.91 -20.18 20.97
CA PRO A 26 2.33 -19.84 20.98
C PRO A 26 3.16 -21.03 20.46
N GLY A 27 3.37 -21.08 19.15
CA GLY A 27 4.11 -22.16 18.48
C GLY A 27 3.71 -22.41 17.02
N ASP A 28 2.65 -21.76 16.53
CA ASP A 28 2.18 -21.94 15.17
C ASP A 28 3.16 -21.36 14.13
N VAL A 29 4.00 -22.23 13.57
CA VAL A 29 4.97 -21.89 12.51
C VAL A 29 4.26 -21.30 11.28
N ALA A 30 2.99 -21.67 11.04
CA ALA A 30 2.18 -21.09 9.98
C ALA A 30 1.81 -19.62 10.25
N PHE A 31 1.67 -19.20 11.51
CA PHE A 31 1.48 -17.79 11.87
C PHE A 31 2.71 -16.94 11.54
N VAL A 32 3.91 -17.44 11.87
CA VAL A 32 5.17 -16.77 11.54
C VAL A 32 5.35 -16.69 10.03
N GLY A 33 5.08 -17.78 9.29
CA GLY A 33 5.14 -17.82 7.84
C GLY A 33 4.19 -16.83 7.15
N ARG A 34 2.93 -16.75 7.61
CA ARG A 34 1.95 -15.77 7.12
C ARG A 34 2.42 -14.34 7.40
N THR A 35 2.88 -14.05 8.61
CA THR A 35 3.40 -12.71 8.97
C THR A 35 4.60 -12.30 8.11
N PHE A 36 5.52 -13.23 7.85
CA PHE A 36 6.66 -13.02 6.96
C PHE A 36 6.23 -12.79 5.51
N ALA A 37 5.26 -13.57 5.01
CA ALA A 37 4.71 -13.40 3.66
C ALA A 37 4.03 -12.03 3.51
N THR A 38 3.25 -11.58 4.50
CA THR A 38 2.64 -10.26 4.48
C THR A 38 3.70 -9.15 4.54
N ALA A 39 4.74 -9.32 5.36
CA ALA A 39 5.84 -8.35 5.43
C ALA A 39 6.64 -8.28 4.11
N LEU A 40 6.92 -9.42 3.49
CA LEU A 40 7.58 -9.49 2.19
C LEU A 40 6.72 -8.84 1.10
N PHE A 41 5.41 -9.10 1.10
CA PHE A 41 4.47 -8.45 0.19
C PHE A 41 4.51 -6.93 0.34
N LYS A 42 4.47 -6.41 1.58
CA LYS A 42 4.62 -4.98 1.86
C LYS A 42 5.92 -4.41 1.33
N PHE A 43 7.02 -5.15 1.52
CA PHE A 43 8.33 -4.75 1.03
C PHE A 43 8.35 -4.67 -0.51
N ILE A 44 7.81 -5.68 -1.20
CA ILE A 44 7.70 -5.70 -2.67
C ILE A 44 6.87 -4.53 -3.18
N VAL A 45 5.71 -4.27 -2.58
CA VAL A 45 4.85 -3.13 -2.94
C VAL A 45 5.58 -1.81 -2.75
N LEU A 46 6.30 -1.63 -1.64
CA LEU A 46 7.03 -0.41 -1.35
C LEU A 46 8.18 -0.18 -2.35
N VAL A 47 8.93 -1.23 -2.68
CA VAL A 47 9.99 -1.19 -3.70
C VAL A 47 9.41 -0.90 -5.10
N ALA A 48 8.28 -1.50 -5.45
CA ALA A 48 7.61 -1.26 -6.72
C ALA A 48 7.15 0.20 -6.87
N ILE A 49 6.54 0.77 -5.83
CA ILE A 49 6.13 2.19 -5.82
C ILE A 49 7.34 3.10 -5.94
N LEU A 50 8.42 2.83 -5.20
CA LEU A 50 9.65 3.61 -5.27
C LEU A 50 10.26 3.54 -6.67
N GLY A 51 10.35 2.35 -7.26
CA GLY A 51 10.85 2.13 -8.61
C GLY A 51 10.03 2.87 -9.67
N ALA A 52 8.70 2.78 -9.61
CA ALA A 52 7.81 3.49 -10.51
C ALA A 52 7.97 5.02 -10.40
N THR A 53 8.11 5.53 -9.17
CA THR A 53 8.34 6.95 -8.90
C THR A 53 9.65 7.44 -9.53
N LEU A 54 10.73 6.68 -9.38
CA LEU A 54 12.03 6.98 -9.97
C LEU A 54 11.99 6.91 -11.50
N ALA A 55 11.29 5.93 -12.07
CA ALA A 55 11.13 5.82 -13.51
C ALA A 55 10.39 7.03 -14.11
N ILE A 56 9.29 7.47 -13.47
CA ILE A 56 8.54 8.65 -13.87
C ILE A 56 9.43 9.91 -13.80
N GLY A 57 10.22 10.07 -12.73
CA GLY A 57 11.15 11.18 -12.60
C GLY A 57 12.22 11.20 -13.70
N ASN A 58 12.79 10.04 -14.03
CA ASN A 58 13.78 9.92 -15.11
C ASN A 58 13.18 10.24 -16.50
N VAL A 59 11.96 9.76 -16.79
CA VAL A 59 11.26 10.08 -18.04
C VAL A 59 10.94 11.58 -18.13
N ALA A 60 10.49 12.19 -17.03
CA ALA A 60 10.22 13.62 -16.96
C ALA A 60 11.50 14.47 -17.14
N LEU A 61 12.64 13.98 -16.63
CA LEU A 61 13.95 14.60 -16.84
C LEU A 61 14.40 14.49 -18.30
N SER A 62 14.26 13.32 -18.92
CA SER A 62 14.68 13.12 -20.31
C SER A 62 13.85 13.93 -21.30
N LEU A 63 12.57 14.18 -21.01
CA LEU A 63 11.68 14.92 -21.90
C LEU A 63 11.78 16.45 -21.74
N SER A 64 11.86 16.96 -20.51
CA SER A 64 11.86 18.41 -20.29
C SER A 64 13.25 19.03 -20.11
N GLY A 65 14.27 18.23 -19.81
CA GLY A 65 15.60 18.71 -19.42
C GLY A 65 15.64 19.47 -18.08
N SER A 66 14.49 19.68 -17.43
CA SER A 66 14.36 20.44 -16.20
C SER A 66 14.34 19.52 -14.97
N ARG A 67 15.28 19.76 -14.05
CA ARG A 67 15.33 19.06 -12.75
C ARG A 67 14.09 19.33 -11.90
N VAL A 68 13.45 20.48 -12.08
CA VAL A 68 12.23 20.84 -11.33
C VAL A 68 11.07 19.94 -11.77
N VAL A 69 10.89 19.74 -13.07
CA VAL A 69 9.82 18.87 -13.60
C VAL A 69 10.08 17.40 -13.25
N ALA A 70 11.34 16.98 -13.29
CA ALA A 70 11.76 15.63 -12.89
C ALA A 70 11.41 15.28 -11.43
N VAL A 71 11.31 16.29 -10.56
CA VAL A 71 10.92 16.11 -9.15
C VAL A 71 9.42 16.34 -8.95
N ALA A 72 8.84 17.35 -9.60
CA ALA A 72 7.45 17.72 -9.45
C ALA A 72 6.49 16.66 -10.00
N ALA A 73 6.80 16.05 -11.17
CA ALA A 73 5.96 15.03 -11.78
C ALA A 73 5.74 13.79 -10.89
N PRO A 74 6.80 13.12 -10.38
CA PRO A 74 6.61 11.99 -9.47
C PRO A 74 5.94 12.38 -8.15
N LEU A 75 6.23 13.57 -7.61
CA LEU A 75 5.55 14.08 -6.41
C LEU A 75 4.05 14.24 -6.61
N PHE A 76 3.64 14.79 -7.75
CA PHE A 76 2.24 14.98 -8.08
C PHE A 76 1.51 13.64 -8.25
N CYS A 77 2.15 12.67 -8.90
CA CYS A 77 1.63 11.29 -9.01
C CYS A 77 1.48 10.62 -7.63
N LEU A 78 2.45 10.81 -6.73
CA LEU A 78 2.36 10.26 -5.38
C LEU A 78 1.25 10.92 -4.56
N LEU A 79 1.08 12.23 -4.67
CA LEU A 79 0.01 12.98 -4.01
C LEU A 79 -1.38 12.53 -4.47
N SER A 80 -1.58 12.42 -5.79
CA SER A 80 -2.85 11.94 -6.33
C SER A 80 -3.14 10.49 -5.91
N ALA A 81 -2.12 9.62 -5.93
CA ALA A 81 -2.24 8.25 -5.43
C ALA A 81 -2.63 8.20 -3.93
N CYS A 82 -2.11 9.10 -3.10
CA CYS A 82 -2.52 9.19 -1.68
C CYS A 82 -4.00 9.56 -1.54
N VAL A 83 -4.48 10.54 -2.31
CA VAL A 83 -5.88 10.99 -2.26
C VAL A 83 -6.82 9.88 -2.72
N TYR A 84 -6.55 9.27 -3.88
CA TYR A 84 -7.34 8.15 -4.40
C TYR A 84 -7.29 6.93 -3.48
N GLY A 85 -6.11 6.59 -2.95
CA GLY A 85 -5.95 5.49 -2.00
C GLY A 85 -6.78 5.70 -0.73
N THR A 86 -6.77 6.92 -0.19
CA THR A 86 -7.56 7.27 1.00
C THR A 86 -9.07 7.18 0.72
N ALA A 87 -9.52 7.68 -0.43
CA ALA A 87 -10.93 7.57 -0.84
C ALA A 87 -11.37 6.11 -1.06
N ALA A 88 -10.51 5.29 -1.66
CA ALA A 88 -10.75 3.87 -1.86
C ALA A 88 -10.88 3.13 -0.52
N VAL A 89 -9.94 3.34 0.41
CA VAL A 89 -10.00 2.80 1.78
C VAL A 89 -11.28 3.23 2.48
N ALA A 90 -11.63 4.51 2.45
CA ALA A 90 -12.85 5.04 3.07
C ALA A 90 -14.12 4.41 2.46
N SER A 91 -14.13 4.17 1.15
CA SER A 91 -15.25 3.51 0.48
C SER A 91 -15.40 2.04 0.84
N ALA A 92 -14.28 1.34 1.02
CA ALA A 92 -14.24 -0.06 1.45
C ALA A 92 -14.69 -0.19 2.92
N PHE A 93 -14.26 0.72 3.80
CA PHE A 93 -14.73 0.80 5.19
C PHE A 93 -16.25 1.00 5.29
N ARG A 94 -16.85 1.87 4.47
CA ARG A 94 -18.32 2.06 4.47
C ARG A 94 -19.11 0.81 4.09
N ARG A 95 -18.50 -0.11 3.35
CA ARG A 95 -19.13 -1.39 2.95
C ARG A 95 -18.81 -2.53 3.92
N TYR A 96 -17.87 -2.31 4.84
CA TYR A 96 -17.41 -3.33 5.78
C TYR A 96 -18.33 -3.34 7.01
N ASP A 97 -19.15 -4.38 7.12
CA ASP A 97 -20.00 -4.61 8.28
C ASP A 97 -19.30 -5.55 9.27
N VAL A 98 -18.96 -5.02 10.45
CA VAL A 98 -18.23 -5.75 11.50
C VAL A 98 -19.01 -7.00 11.95
N ALA A 99 -20.34 -6.98 11.91
CA ALA A 99 -21.16 -8.12 12.32
C ALA A 99 -21.19 -9.28 11.31
N ARG A 100 -20.85 -9.03 10.04
CA ARG A 100 -20.82 -10.04 8.97
C ARG A 100 -19.42 -10.44 8.52
N HIS A 101 -18.41 -9.60 8.76
CA HIS A 101 -17.08 -9.77 8.17
C HIS A 101 -15.95 -9.90 9.21
N ALA A 102 -16.22 -9.66 10.50
CA ALA A 102 -15.30 -10.08 11.53
C ALA A 102 -15.43 -11.59 11.77
N PRO A 103 -14.36 -12.39 11.63
CA PRO A 103 -14.38 -13.77 12.10
C PRO A 103 -14.53 -13.75 13.63
N VAL A 104 -15.58 -14.40 14.13
CA VAL A 104 -15.72 -14.74 15.57
C VAL A 104 -14.58 -15.65 15.97
#